data_AF-A0A972KXF5-F1
#
_entry.id   AF-A0A972KXF5-F1
#
_cell.length_a   1.000
_cell.length_b   1.000
_cell.length_c   1.000
_cell.angle_alpha   90.00
_cell.angle_beta   90.00
_cell.angle_gamma   90.00
#
_symmetry.space_group_name_H-M   'P 1'
#
loop_
_entity.id
_entity.type
_entity.pdbx_description
1 polymer ?
#
loop_
_entity_poly.entity_id
_entity_poly.type
_entity_poly.pdbx_seq_one_letter_code
_entity_poly.pdbx_strand_id
1 'polypeptide(L)'
;MKEITGTGDGSIEGLHTMVASNPEMQEMFKKDPVKALAAFARPLDSDKVVYRIVVGSLGAAVLIALTGSIILVALGKESPDVLVALGSASVGALAGLLAPSPKKG
;
A
#
# COMPACT_ATOMS: atom_id res chain seq x y z
N MET A 1 3.62 13.78 19.72
CA MET A 1 3.37 13.55 18.29
C MET A 1 1.93 13.08 18.16
N LYS A 2 1.03 13.94 17.67
CA LYS A 2 -0.40 13.62 17.53
C LYS A 2 -0.57 13.08 16.12
N GLU A 3 -0.93 11.80 16.00
CA GLU A 3 -1.24 11.17 14.73
C GLU A 3 -2.30 12.00 13.99
N ILE A 4 -1.91 12.53 12.84
CA ILE A 4 -2.83 13.10 11.86
C ILE A 4 -3.45 11.94 11.08
N THR A 5 -4.38 11.22 11.69
CA THR A 5 -5.30 10.32 10.99
C THR A 5 -6.37 11.14 10.27
N GLY A 6 -5.94 12.02 9.37
CA GLY A 6 -6.81 12.60 8.35
C GLY A 6 -6.73 11.67 7.16
N THR A 7 -7.64 10.71 7.08
CA THR A 7 -7.75 9.81 5.93
C THR A 7 -8.01 10.69 4.71
N GLY A 8 -6.98 10.88 3.86
CA GLY A 8 -7.17 11.38 2.50
C GLY A 8 -7.73 10.26 1.63
N ASP A 9 -8.90 9.75 2.01
CA ASP A 9 -9.68 8.76 1.27
C ASP A 9 -10.49 9.41 0.13
N GLY A 10 -10.45 10.74 0.01
CA GLY A 10 -11.26 11.52 -0.93
C GLY A 10 -12.66 11.82 -0.41
N SER A 11 -12.99 11.47 0.84
CA SER A 11 -14.29 11.72 1.46
C SER A 11 -14.43 13.16 1.94
N ILE A 12 -15.67 13.67 1.93
CA ILE A 12 -16.02 15.03 2.40
C ILE A 12 -15.70 15.20 3.89
N GLU A 13 -15.80 14.11 4.67
CA GLU A 13 -15.47 14.11 6.10
C GLU A 13 -13.96 14.24 6.36
N GLY A 14 -13.14 13.56 5.54
CA GLY A 14 -11.68 13.74 5.52
C GLY A 14 -11.30 15.16 5.11
N LEU A 15 -12.00 15.75 4.14
CA LEU A 15 -11.78 17.13 3.73
C LEU A 15 -12.09 18.11 4.87
N HIS A 16 -13.23 17.95 5.53
CA HIS A 16 -13.65 18.82 6.63
C HIS A 16 -12.64 18.79 7.78
N THR A 17 -12.19 17.60 8.19
CA THR A 17 -11.20 17.46 9.26
C THR A 17 -9.84 18.06 8.89
N MET A 18 -9.39 17.88 7.66
CA MET A 18 -8.11 18.41 7.19
C MET A 18 -8.12 19.95 7.06
N VAL A 19 -9.23 20.53 6.58
CA VAL A 19 -9.42 21.99 6.47
C VAL A 19 -9.68 22.63 7.84
N ALA A 20 -10.45 21.99 8.72
CA ALA A 20 -10.70 22.50 10.07
C ALA A 20 -9.44 22.50 10.95
N SER A 21 -8.54 21.53 10.74
CA SER A 21 -7.34 21.35 11.57
C SER A 21 -6.10 22.10 11.05
N ASN A 22 -6.11 22.62 9.82
CA ASN A 22 -4.94 23.26 9.21
C ASN A 22 -5.23 24.72 8.74
N PRO A 23 -4.68 25.73 9.42
CA PRO A 23 -4.83 27.14 9.05
C PRO A 23 -4.32 27.46 7.64
N GLU A 24 -3.23 26.82 7.17
CA GLU A 24 -2.68 27.04 5.83
C GLU A 24 -3.63 26.53 4.75
N MET A 25 -4.31 25.40 5.00
CA MET A 25 -5.32 24.89 4.08
C MET A 25 -6.53 25.82 4.01
N GLN A 26 -6.96 26.40 5.14
CA GLN A 26 -8.05 27.37 5.13
C GLN A 26 -7.71 28.61 4.30
N GLU A 27 -6.47 29.11 4.37
CA GLU A 27 -6.03 30.21 3.52
C GLU A 27 -5.96 29.82 2.04
N MET A 28 -5.48 28.61 1.74
CA MET A 28 -5.42 28.10 0.37
C MET A 28 -6.81 27.95 -0.24
N PHE A 29 -7.78 27.42 0.52
CA PHE A 29 -9.19 27.33 0.11
C PHE A 29 -9.83 28.71 -0.11
N LYS A 30 -9.45 29.73 0.67
CA LYS A 30 -9.92 31.12 0.49
C LYS A 30 -9.32 31.81 -0.73
N LYS A 31 -8.05 31.53 -1.06
CA LYS A 31 -7.36 32.13 -2.22
C LYS A 31 -7.74 31.47 -3.54
N ASP A 32 -7.77 30.13 -3.57
CA ASP A 32 -8.06 29.36 -4.78
C ASP A 32 -8.68 28.00 -4.41
N PRO A 33 -10.03 27.92 -4.32
CA PRO A 33 -10.70 26.70 -3.88
C PRO A 33 -10.53 25.54 -4.87
N VAL A 34 -10.36 25.82 -6.16
CA VAL A 34 -10.22 24.79 -7.20
C VAL A 34 -8.86 24.10 -7.08
N LYS A 35 -7.80 24.89 -6.89
CA LYS A 35 -6.45 24.34 -6.67
C LYS A 35 -6.35 23.57 -5.35
N ALA A 36 -7.04 24.03 -4.31
CA ALA A 36 -7.08 23.34 -3.01
C ALA A 36 -7.76 21.97 -3.10
N LEU A 37 -8.88 21.88 -3.82
CA LEU A 37 -9.55 20.60 -4.10
C LEU A 37 -8.67 19.66 -4.93
N ALA A 38 -7.94 20.18 -5.93
CA ALA A 38 -7.00 19.37 -6.71
C ALA A 38 -5.82 18.85 -5.87
N ALA A 39 -5.38 19.59 -4.85
CA ALA A 39 -4.36 19.14 -3.91
C ALA A 39 -4.89 18.09 -2.93
N PHE A 40 -6.15 18.21 -2.49
CA PHE A 40 -6.82 17.22 -1.66
C PHE A 40 -7.15 15.93 -2.41
N ALA A 41 -7.55 16.05 -3.68
CA ALA A 41 -7.87 14.91 -4.54
C ALA A 41 -6.63 14.12 -4.99
N ARG A 42 -5.41 14.60 -4.71
CA ARG A 42 -4.21 13.80 -4.93
C ARG A 42 -4.20 12.68 -3.91
N PRO A 43 -4.30 11.41 -4.34
CA PRO A 43 -4.07 10.28 -3.46
C PRO A 43 -2.69 10.50 -2.85
N LEU A 44 -2.60 10.35 -1.52
CA LEU A 44 -1.36 10.54 -0.78
C LEU A 44 -0.19 9.94 -1.57
N ASP A 45 0.79 10.76 -1.93
CA ASP A 45 2.11 10.31 -2.42
C ASP A 45 2.84 9.39 -1.39
N SER A 46 2.19 9.04 -0.27
CA SER A 46 2.71 8.23 0.83
C SER A 46 2.96 6.77 0.49
N ASP A 47 2.31 6.18 -0.51
CA ASP A 47 2.37 4.71 -0.60
C ASP A 47 3.51 4.14 -1.44
N LYS A 48 4.46 4.93 -1.95
CA LYS A 48 5.64 4.34 -2.62
C LYS A 48 6.56 3.61 -1.65
N VAL A 49 6.71 4.11 -0.42
CA VAL A 49 7.59 3.52 0.59
C VAL A 49 6.93 2.28 1.18
N VAL A 50 5.66 2.36 1.55
CA VAL A 50 4.88 1.20 2.03
C VAL A 50 4.81 0.13 0.94
N TYR A 51 4.51 0.50 -0.31
CA TYR A 51 4.55 -0.43 -1.44
C TYR A 51 5.92 -1.09 -1.59
N ARG A 52 7.03 -0.34 -1.51
CA ARG A 52 8.39 -0.91 -1.59
C ARG A 52 8.71 -1.84 -0.43
N ILE A 53 8.29 -1.54 0.80
CA ILE A 53 8.51 -2.39 1.97
C ILE A 53 7.69 -3.67 1.86
N VAL A 54 6.41 -3.57 1.49
CA VAL A 54 5.51 -4.72 1.36
C VAL A 54 5.97 -5.62 0.22
N VAL A 55 6.18 -5.07 -0.98
CA VAL A 55 6.65 -5.85 -2.15
C VAL A 55 8.06 -6.39 -1.90
N GLY A 56 8.94 -5.62 -1.26
CA GLY A 56 10.28 -6.06 -0.91
C GLY A 56 10.30 -7.22 0.10
N SER A 57 9.49 -7.13 1.15
CA SER A 57 9.39 -8.19 2.18
C SER A 57 8.71 -9.45 1.65
N LEU A 58 7.64 -9.32 0.84
CA LEU A 58 7.00 -10.46 0.19
C LEU A 58 7.93 -11.13 -0.83
N GLY A 59 8.62 -10.34 -1.66
CA GLY A 59 9.60 -10.86 -2.62
C GLY A 59 10.75 -11.59 -1.92
N ALA A 60 11.29 -11.01 -0.85
CA ALA A 60 12.33 -11.66 -0.05
C ALA A 60 11.85 -12.96 0.60
N ALA A 61 10.62 -12.98 1.15
CA ALA A 61 10.03 -14.19 1.73
C ALA A 61 9.92 -15.32 0.69
N VAL A 62 9.49 -15.01 -0.54
CA VAL A 62 9.42 -15.98 -1.65
C VAL A 62 10.81 -16.50 -2.03
N LEU A 63 11.81 -15.62 -2.13
CA LEU A 63 13.19 -16.03 -2.45
C LEU A 63 13.81 -16.91 -1.36
N ILE A 64 13.59 -16.57 -0.09
CA ILE A 64 14.06 -17.37 1.05
C ILE A 64 13.37 -18.74 1.05
N ALA A 65 12.04 -18.78 0.82
CA ALA A 65 11.30 -20.03 0.71
C ALA A 65 11.83 -20.90 -0.45
N LEU A 66 11.98 -20.33 -1.64
CA LEU A 66 12.54 -21.05 -2.79
C LEU A 66 13.94 -21.62 -2.49
N THR A 67 14.84 -20.79 -1.96
CA THR A 67 16.22 -21.19 -1.67
C THR A 67 16.26 -22.26 -0.58
N GLY A 68 15.48 -22.09 0.49
CA GLY A 68 15.36 -23.07 1.57
C GLY A 68 14.80 -24.40 1.08
N SER A 69 13.80 -24.38 0.19
CA SER A 69 13.23 -25.58 -0.43
C SER A 69 14.26 -26.33 -1.28
N ILE A 70 15.03 -25.61 -2.12
CA ILE A 70 16.07 -26.20 -2.96
C ILE A 70 17.16 -26.88 -2.11
N ILE A 71 17.61 -26.23 -1.04
CA ILE A 71 18.59 -26.81 -0.10
C ILE A 71 18.03 -28.05 0.57
N LEU A 72 16.77 -28.02 0.98
CA LEU A 72 16.14 -29.13 1.69
C LEU A 72 15.99 -30.38 0.80
N VAL A 73 15.61 -30.17 -0.47
CA VAL A 73 15.57 -31.22 -1.50
C VAL A 73 16.98 -31.77 -1.79
N ALA A 74 18.00 -30.89 -1.86
CA ALA A 74 19.39 -31.33 -2.04
C ALA A 74 19.92 -32.16 -0.86
N LEU A 75 19.35 -31.98 0.34
CA LEU A 75 19.62 -32.78 1.53
C LEU A 75 18.78 -34.08 1.59
N GLY A 76 17.98 -34.38 0.56
CA GLY A 76 17.14 -35.58 0.49
C GLY A 76 15.91 -35.54 1.39
N LYS A 77 15.50 -34.35 1.86
CA LYS A 77 14.28 -34.15 2.65
C LYS A 77 13.18 -33.56 1.77
N GLU A 78 11.94 -33.97 2.00
CA GLU A 78 10.79 -33.38 1.32
C GLU A 78 10.61 -31.91 1.72
N SER A 79 10.29 -31.10 0.72
CA SER A 79 9.93 -29.70 0.90
C SER A 79 8.63 -29.60 1.70
N PRO A 80 8.57 -28.86 2.82
CA PRO A 80 7.34 -28.73 3.60
C PRO A 80 6.27 -27.99 2.80
N ASP A 81 5.07 -28.56 2.73
CA ASP A 81 3.92 -27.97 2.02
C ASP A 81 3.59 -26.55 2.46
N VAL A 82 3.85 -26.22 3.73
CA VAL A 82 3.70 -24.86 4.28
C VAL A 82 4.53 -23.84 3.51
N LEU A 83 5.72 -24.22 3.05
CA LEU A 83 6.61 -23.34 2.30
C LEU A 83 6.05 -23.03 0.91
N VAL A 84 5.48 -24.04 0.25
CA VAL A 84 4.81 -23.92 -1.06
C VAL A 84 3.53 -23.10 -0.93
N ALA A 85 2.73 -23.34 0.11
CA ALA A 85 1.52 -22.60 0.41
C ALA A 85 1.80 -21.11 0.65
N LEU A 86 2.88 -20.80 1.39
CA LEU A 86 3.29 -19.43 1.70
C LEU A 86 3.81 -18.70 0.46
N GLY A 87 4.54 -19.41 -0.42
CA GLY A 87 4.93 -18.90 -1.73
C GLY A 87 3.73 -18.57 -2.62
N SER A 88 2.76 -19.48 -2.71
CA SER A 88 1.52 -19.28 -3.49
C SER A 88 0.67 -18.11 -2.96
N ALA A 89 0.51 -18.01 -1.64
CA ALA A 89 -0.20 -16.90 -1.00
C ALA A 89 0.48 -15.55 -1.27
N SER A 90 1.81 -15.51 -1.25
CA SER A 90 2.58 -14.30 -1.52
C SER A 90 2.42 -13.84 -2.97
N VAL A 91 2.49 -14.77 -3.93
CA VAL A 91 2.26 -14.47 -5.36
C VAL A 91 0.82 -14.02 -5.60
N GLY A 92 -0.16 -14.65 -4.95
CA GLY A 92 -1.58 -14.26 -5.03
C GLY A 92 -1.83 -12.84 -4.49
N ALA A 93 -1.21 -12.48 -3.37
CA ALA A 93 -1.31 -11.13 -2.81
C ALA A 93 -0.68 -10.06 -3.73
N LEU A 94 0.46 -10.35 -4.37
CA LEU A 94 1.07 -9.46 -5.36
C LEU A 94 0.19 -9.31 -6.60
N ALA A 95 -0.40 -10.41 -7.09
CA ALA A 95 -1.34 -10.36 -8.21
C ALA A 95 -2.58 -9.52 -7.86
N GLY A 96 -3.11 -9.64 -6.64
CA GLY A 96 -4.21 -8.82 -6.13
C GLY A 96 -3.88 -7.33 -6.05
N LEU A 97 -2.66 -6.98 -5.60
CA LEU A 97 -2.20 -5.59 -5.53
C LEU A 97 -2.02 -4.95 -6.92
N LEU A 98 -1.60 -5.74 -7.90
CA LEU A 98 -1.36 -5.29 -9.28
C LEU A 98 -2.61 -5.42 -10.18
N ALA A 99 -3.72 -5.94 -9.64
CA ALA A 99 -4.95 -6.07 -10.39
C ALA A 99 -5.50 -4.68 -10.76
N PRO A 100 -5.83 -4.44 -12.04
CA PRO A 100 -6.35 -3.15 -12.48
C PRO A 100 -7.68 -2.87 -11.76
N SER A 101 -7.82 -1.66 -11.21
CA SER A 101 -9.07 -1.26 -10.56
C SER A 101 -10.22 -1.27 -11.59
N PRO A 102 -11.42 -1.77 -11.23
CA PRO A 102 -12.54 -1.83 -12.16
C PRO A 102 -12.86 -0.45 -12.73
N LYS A 103 -12.73 -0.27 -14.04
CA LYS A 103 -13.27 0.91 -14.72
C LYS A 103 -14.79 0.79 -14.64
N LYS A 104 -15.40 1.64 -13.81
CA LYS A 104 -16.86 1.87 -13.84
C LYS A 104 -17.19 2.41 -15.24
N GLY A 105 -17.89 1.60 -16.02
CA GLY A 105 -18.52 2.02 -17.28
C GLY A 105 -19.80 2.80 -17.02
#